data_AF-A0AA42B4G1-F1
#
_entry.id   AF-A0AA42B4G1-F1
#
_cell.length_a   1.000
_cell.length_b   1.000
_cell.length_c   1.000
_cell.angle_alpha   90.00
_cell.angle_beta   90.00
_cell.angle_gamma   90.00
#
_symmetry.space_group_name_H-M   'P 1'
#
loop_
_entity.id
_entity.type
_entity.pdbx_description
1 polymer ?
#
loop_
_entity_poly.entity_id
_entity_poly.type
_entity_poly.pdbx_seq_one_letter_code
_entity_poly.pdbx_strand_id
1 'polypeptide(L)'
;MSITSNEFSQDTDDSDSEINLDDNPDYYQPISSDDDSEENPSFQIPSNGHIEPEEEEVIEEEEAANSEISRAFTEDENRRKAPLTPENSTRIMDAMRGISLQGFVPDWSNQVPDSH
;
A
#
# COMPACT_ATOMS: atom_id res chain seq x y z
N MET A 1 -10.92 -43.39 -15.99
CA MET A 1 -9.59 -43.56 -15.36
C MET A 1 -9.47 -42.46 -14.33
N SER A 2 -9.29 -42.86 -13.08
CA SER A 2 -9.28 -41.98 -11.90
C SER A 2 -7.95 -41.25 -11.82
N ILE A 3 -7.97 -39.94 -11.54
CA ILE A 3 -6.79 -39.23 -11.04
C ILE A 3 -6.95 -39.02 -9.54
N THR A 4 -6.42 -39.97 -8.77
CA THR A 4 -5.77 -39.72 -7.48
C THR A 4 -4.49 -38.92 -7.80
N SER A 5 -4.06 -37.89 -7.09
CA SER A 5 -3.75 -37.88 -5.66
C SER A 5 -3.64 -36.43 -5.17
N ASN A 6 -4.22 -36.16 -4.01
CA ASN A 6 -3.89 -35.02 -3.16
C ASN A 6 -2.59 -35.37 -2.43
N GLU A 7 -1.45 -34.93 -2.95
CA GLU A 7 -0.15 -35.02 -2.27
C GLU A 7 0.38 -33.60 -2.14
N PHE A 8 -0.04 -32.94 -1.06
CA PHE A 8 0.59 -31.72 -0.58
C PHE A 8 1.91 -32.17 0.05
N SER A 9 3.01 -32.08 -0.70
CA SER A 9 4.35 -32.24 -0.16
C SER A 9 4.53 -31.18 0.93
N GLN A 10 4.55 -31.66 2.16
CA GLN A 10 4.89 -30.89 3.33
C GLN A 10 6.41 -30.97 3.46
N ASP A 11 7.10 -30.14 2.67
CA ASP A 11 8.54 -29.96 2.84
C ASP A 11 8.76 -29.07 4.07
N THR A 12 9.24 -29.73 5.11
CA THR A 12 9.72 -29.20 6.37
C THR A 12 10.98 -28.38 6.16
N ASP A 13 11.05 -27.24 6.85
CA ASP A 13 12.26 -26.61 7.39
C ASP A 13 13.49 -26.49 6.48
N ASP A 14 13.66 -25.31 5.90
CA ASP A 14 14.97 -24.63 5.90
C ASP A 14 14.73 -23.11 5.82
N SER A 15 14.54 -22.53 7.00
CA SER A 15 14.51 -21.09 7.20
C SER A 15 15.94 -20.56 7.12
N ASP A 16 16.42 -20.21 5.92
CA ASP A 16 17.69 -19.50 5.70
C ASP A 16 17.58 -18.03 6.13
N SER A 17 17.15 -17.80 7.37
CA SER A 17 17.28 -16.50 8.04
C SER A 17 18.70 -16.36 8.60
N GLU A 18 19.68 -16.40 7.69
CA GLU A 18 21.00 -15.82 7.92
C GLU A 18 20.82 -14.29 7.90
N ILE A 19 20.17 -13.77 8.95
CA ILE A 19 20.34 -12.36 9.28
C ILE A 19 21.83 -12.22 9.57
N ASN A 20 22.53 -11.47 8.71
CA ASN A 20 23.83 -10.95 9.11
C ASN A 20 23.54 -10.01 10.28
N LEU A 21 23.57 -10.57 11.49
CA LEU A 21 23.64 -9.82 12.73
C LEU A 21 25.05 -9.23 12.80
N ASP A 22 25.36 -8.37 11.82
CA ASP A 22 26.35 -7.33 12.03
C ASP A 22 25.64 -6.33 12.94
N ASP A 23 25.96 -6.48 14.22
CA ASP A 23 25.46 -5.73 15.36
C ASP A 23 25.86 -4.26 15.21
N ASN A 24 25.13 -3.54 14.36
CA ASN A 24 25.18 -2.09 14.32
C ASN A 24 23.77 -1.52 14.57
N PRO A 25 23.42 -1.20 15.82
CA PRO A 25 22.12 -0.65 16.18
C PRO A 25 21.89 0.81 15.69
N ASP A 26 22.81 1.39 14.91
CA ASP A 26 22.77 2.80 14.49
C ASP A 26 22.00 3.08 13.18
N TYR A 27 21.16 2.15 12.69
CA TYR A 27 20.44 2.34 11.42
C TYR A 27 19.15 3.20 11.52
N TYR A 28 18.69 3.52 12.72
CA TYR A 28 17.53 4.40 12.91
C TYR A 28 17.79 5.43 14.00
N GLN A 29 18.55 6.47 13.64
CA GLN A 29 18.53 7.71 14.40
C GLN A 29 17.30 8.51 13.95
N PRO A 30 16.31 8.78 14.83
CA PRO A 30 15.23 9.70 14.51
C PRO A 30 15.84 11.09 14.27
N ILE A 31 15.36 11.79 13.23
CA ILE A 31 15.81 13.14 12.91
C ILE A 31 15.39 14.06 14.08
N SER A 32 16.30 14.28 15.02
CA SER A 32 16.08 15.20 16.14
C SER A 32 16.04 16.62 15.59
N SER A 33 14.87 17.26 15.64
CA SER A 33 14.75 18.70 15.38
C SER A 33 15.14 19.46 16.62
N ASP A 34 16.44 19.74 16.78
CA ASP A 34 16.96 20.77 17.70
C ASP A 34 18.28 21.34 17.16
N ASP A 35 18.13 22.47 16.46
CA ASP A 35 18.87 23.74 16.51
C ASP A 35 20.41 23.81 16.77
N ASP A 36 21.06 24.54 15.86
CA ASP A 36 22.29 25.35 15.97
C ASP A 36 23.67 24.71 16.24
N SER A 37 24.47 24.57 15.16
CA SER A 37 25.79 25.23 15.04
C SER A 37 26.45 25.02 13.67
N GLU A 38 26.49 26.09 12.88
CA GLU A 38 27.54 26.51 11.92
C GLU A 38 28.67 25.52 11.60
N GLU A 39 28.47 24.69 10.59
CA GLU A 39 29.47 24.36 9.58
C GLU A 39 28.69 23.87 8.36
N ASN A 40 29.00 24.44 7.20
CA ASN A 40 28.24 24.26 5.98
C ASN A 40 28.90 23.12 5.17
N PRO A 41 28.57 21.82 5.36
CA PRO A 41 28.86 20.87 4.30
C PRO A 41 27.91 21.27 3.18
N SER A 42 28.49 21.86 2.13
CA SER A 42 27.82 22.09 0.87
C SER A 42 27.29 20.75 0.35
N PHE A 43 26.13 20.33 0.84
CA PHE A 43 25.26 19.39 0.16
C PHE A 43 24.75 20.17 -1.04
N GLN A 44 25.59 20.21 -2.08
CA GLN A 44 25.14 20.48 -3.41
C GLN A 44 24.18 19.35 -3.74
N ILE A 45 22.92 19.53 -3.36
CA ILE A 45 21.81 18.93 -4.10
C ILE A 45 22.12 19.38 -5.53
N PRO A 46 22.51 18.48 -6.46
CA PRO A 46 22.59 18.89 -7.83
C PRO A 46 21.19 19.38 -8.16
N SER A 47 21.06 20.68 -8.35
CA SER A 47 19.85 21.28 -8.90
C SER A 47 19.60 20.50 -10.16
N ASN A 48 18.60 19.62 -10.11
CA ASN A 48 18.20 18.82 -11.26
C ASN A 48 18.06 19.81 -12.41
N GLY A 49 18.80 19.55 -13.49
CA GLY A 49 19.05 20.53 -14.54
C GLY A 49 17.79 21.30 -14.85
N HIS A 50 17.85 22.62 -14.60
CA HIS A 50 16.84 23.56 -15.04
C HIS A 50 16.87 23.55 -16.57
N ILE A 51 16.17 22.56 -17.13
CA ILE A 51 15.53 22.66 -18.40
C ILE A 51 14.28 23.47 -18.08
N GLU A 52 14.14 24.64 -18.70
CA GLU A 52 12.80 25.20 -18.90
C GLU A 52 12.20 24.35 -20.01
N PRO A 53 11.35 23.36 -19.69
CA PRO A 53 10.51 22.76 -20.70
C PRO A 53 9.62 23.87 -21.28
N GLU A 54 9.33 23.79 -22.58
CA GLU A 54 8.33 24.66 -23.18
C GLU A 54 7.02 24.46 -22.40
N GLU A 55 6.47 25.53 -21.81
CA GLU A 55 5.34 25.43 -20.85
C GLU A 55 4.16 24.63 -21.42
N GLU A 56 3.98 24.67 -22.74
CA GLU A 56 2.94 23.94 -23.47
C GLU A 56 3.14 22.41 -23.44
N GLU A 57 4.39 21.92 -23.50
CA GLU A 57 4.73 20.48 -23.43
C GLU A 57 4.55 19.93 -22.00
N VAL A 58 4.90 20.71 -20.97
CA VAL A 58 4.68 20.32 -19.55
C VAL A 58 3.22 20.17 -19.22
N ILE A 59 2.38 21.08 -19.70
CA ILE A 59 0.95 21.07 -19.39
C ILE A 59 0.29 19.83 -19.99
N GLU A 60 0.65 19.44 -21.22
CA GLU A 60 0.16 18.21 -21.84
C GLU A 60 0.64 16.95 -21.09
N GLU A 61 1.92 16.92 -20.67
CA GLU A 61 2.48 15.80 -19.91
C GLU A 61 1.86 15.67 -18.50
N GLU A 62 1.67 16.78 -17.79
CA GLU A 62 1.01 16.81 -16.48
C GLU A 62 -0.46 16.42 -16.59
N GLU A 63 -1.19 16.86 -17.61
CA GLU A 63 -2.58 16.45 -17.84
C GLU A 63 -2.68 14.95 -18.13
N ALA A 64 -1.78 14.42 -18.96
CA ALA A 64 -1.70 12.98 -19.24
C ALA A 64 -1.38 12.16 -17.97
N ALA A 65 -0.42 12.62 -17.15
CA ALA A 65 -0.09 11.99 -15.88
C ALA A 65 -1.27 12.02 -14.89
N ASN A 66 -1.95 13.16 -14.76
CA ASN A 66 -3.13 13.30 -13.91
C ASN A 66 -4.31 12.43 -14.38
N SER A 67 -4.48 12.29 -15.70
CA SER A 67 -5.46 11.38 -16.28
C SER A 67 -5.12 9.91 -15.97
N GLU A 68 -3.84 9.54 -16.05
CA GLU A 68 -3.37 8.20 -15.69
C GLU A 68 -3.58 7.89 -14.20
N ILE A 69 -3.27 8.84 -13.33
CA ILE A 69 -3.49 8.72 -11.88
C ILE A 69 -4.99 8.55 -11.58
N SER A 70 -5.84 9.38 -12.18
CA SER A 70 -7.30 9.30 -12.00
C SER A 70 -7.85 7.95 -12.50
N ARG A 71 -7.32 7.44 -13.61
CA ARG A 71 -7.66 6.11 -14.13
C ARG A 71 -7.24 5.02 -13.15
N ALA A 72 -6.03 5.06 -12.63
CA ALA A 72 -5.53 4.06 -11.68
C ALA A 72 -6.40 3.99 -10.41
N PHE A 73 -6.78 5.14 -9.84
CA PHE A 73 -7.70 5.17 -8.68
C PHE A 73 -9.09 4.62 -9.02
N THR A 74 -9.64 4.99 -10.17
CA THR A 74 -10.97 4.52 -10.60
C THR A 74 -10.97 3.02 -10.87
N GLU A 75 -9.91 2.50 -11.51
CA GLU A 75 -9.74 1.07 -11.77
C GLU A 75 -9.55 0.28 -10.48
N ASP A 76 -8.73 0.77 -9.55
CA ASP A 76 -8.56 0.15 -8.24
C ASP A 76 -9.89 0.07 -7.48
N GLU A 77 -10.64 1.18 -7.44
CA GLU A 77 -11.95 1.21 -6.81
C GLU A 77 -12.92 0.22 -7.46
N ASN A 78 -12.87 0.06 -8.79
CA ASN A 78 -13.66 -0.94 -9.50
C ASN A 78 -13.27 -2.38 -9.11
N ARG A 79 -11.97 -2.67 -8.88
CA ARG A 79 -11.51 -3.97 -8.39
C ARG A 79 -11.96 -4.24 -6.96
N ARG A 80 -11.94 -3.22 -6.10
CA ARG A 80 -12.39 -3.32 -4.70
C ARG A 80 -13.91 -3.48 -4.58
N LYS A 81 -14.66 -2.90 -5.50
CA LYS A 81 -16.13 -3.02 -5.59
C LYS A 81 -16.60 -4.18 -6.45
N ALA A 82 -15.69 -4.96 -7.03
CA ALA A 82 -16.06 -6.08 -7.88
C ALA A 82 -16.89 -7.10 -7.08
N PRO A 83 -17.98 -7.64 -7.68
CA PRO A 83 -18.79 -8.63 -6.99
C PRO A 83 -17.97 -9.88 -6.68
N LEU A 84 -18.21 -10.46 -5.51
CA LEU A 84 -17.60 -11.74 -5.14
C LEU A 84 -18.11 -12.85 -6.07
N THR A 85 -17.24 -13.82 -6.36
CA THR A 85 -17.65 -15.04 -7.05
C THR A 85 -18.72 -15.78 -6.23
N PRO A 86 -19.62 -16.54 -6.88
CA PRO A 86 -20.68 -17.25 -6.17
C PRO A 86 -20.13 -18.20 -5.11
N GLU A 87 -19.01 -18.88 -5.38
CA GLU A 87 -18.35 -19.77 -4.42
C GLU A 87 -17.80 -19.04 -3.20
N ASN A 88 -17.14 -17.89 -3.38
CA ASN A 88 -16.62 -17.10 -2.26
C ASN A 88 -17.78 -16.55 -1.42
N SER A 89 -18.85 -16.11 -2.09
CA SER A 89 -20.06 -15.62 -1.45
C SER A 89 -20.70 -16.70 -0.55
N THR A 90 -20.86 -17.94 -1.05
CA THR A 90 -21.40 -19.05 -0.25
C THR A 90 -20.49 -19.41 0.93
N ARG A 91 -19.18 -19.47 0.72
CA ARG A 91 -18.21 -19.77 1.78
C ARG A 91 -18.27 -18.75 2.92
N ILE A 92 -18.37 -17.46 2.59
CA ILE A 92 -18.50 -16.38 3.58
C ILE A 92 -19.82 -16.50 4.34
N MET A 93 -20.94 -16.72 3.63
CA MET A 93 -22.25 -16.89 4.27
C MET A 93 -22.26 -18.06 5.25
N ASP A 94 -21.69 -19.20 4.87
CA ASP A 94 -21.62 -20.38 5.75
C ASP A 94 -20.71 -20.14 6.95
N ALA A 95 -19.55 -19.51 6.76
CA ALA A 95 -18.63 -19.17 7.85
C ALA A 95 -19.24 -18.17 8.84
N MET A 96 -20.07 -17.24 8.35
CA MET A 96 -20.74 -16.24 9.16
C MET A 96 -22.05 -16.75 9.79
N ARG A 97 -22.51 -17.94 9.41
CA ARG A 97 -23.78 -18.51 9.88
C ARG A 97 -23.66 -18.88 11.36
N GLY A 98 -24.22 -18.04 12.22
CA GLY A 98 -24.22 -18.23 13.68
C GLY A 98 -23.33 -17.25 14.44
N ILE A 99 -22.61 -16.36 13.75
CA ILE A 99 -21.96 -15.23 14.41
C ILE A 99 -23.02 -14.17 14.75
N SER A 100 -23.02 -13.69 15.99
CA SER A 100 -23.90 -12.60 16.43
C SER A 100 -23.06 -11.34 16.60
N LEU A 101 -23.26 -10.34 15.72
CA LEU A 101 -22.64 -9.03 15.84
C LEU A 101 -23.46 -8.23 16.85
N GLN A 102 -23.04 -8.25 18.11
CA GLN A 102 -23.55 -7.30 19.12
C GLN A 102 -23.29 -5.89 18.58
N GLY A 103 -24.33 -5.05 18.55
CA GLY A 103 -24.29 -3.71 17.93
C GLY A 103 -23.17 -2.83 18.49
N PHE A 104 -22.02 -2.87 17.83
CA PHE A 104 -20.94 -1.91 18.01
C PHE A 104 -21.09 -0.87 16.90
N VAL A 105 -21.31 0.37 17.30
CA VAL A 105 -21.26 1.52 16.39
C VAL A 105 -19.84 2.07 16.50
N PRO A 106 -19.01 1.97 15.46
CA PRO A 106 -17.68 2.56 15.50
C PRO A 106 -17.72 4.08 15.65
N ASP A 107 -16.71 4.65 16.32
CA ASP A 107 -16.63 6.11 16.54
C ASP A 107 -16.58 6.91 15.24
N TRP A 108 -16.07 6.31 14.15
CA TRP A 108 -16.07 6.92 12.82
C TRP A 108 -17.46 7.05 12.20
N SER A 109 -18.47 6.29 12.67
CA SER A 109 -19.82 6.35 12.13
C SER A 109 -20.50 7.70 12.35
N ASN A 110 -20.03 8.50 13.32
CA ASN A 110 -20.51 9.87 13.56
C ASN A 110 -19.65 10.94 12.85
N GLN A 111 -18.61 10.54 12.12
CA GLN A 111 -17.62 11.45 11.52
C GLN A 111 -17.79 11.59 10.00
N VAL A 112 -18.65 10.78 9.38
CA VAL A 112 -18.96 10.91 7.94
C VAL A 112 -19.95 12.06 7.79
N PRO A 113 -19.60 13.15 7.09
CA PRO A 113 -20.54 14.23 6.82
C PRO A 113 -21.74 13.71 6.04
N ASP A 114 -22.95 14.16 6.39
CA ASP A 114 -24.12 13.92 5.56
C ASP A 114 -23.92 14.60 4.20
N SER A 115 -23.82 13.82 3.13
CA SER A 115 -23.76 14.34 1.77
C SER A 115 -25.11 15.00 1.43
N HIS A 116 -25.20 16.33 1.54
CA HIS A 116 -26.35 17.14 1.12
C HIS A 116 -26.18 17.66 -0.32
#